data_AF-A0A926PJ23-F1
#
_entry.id   AF-A0A926PJ23-F1
#
_cell.length_a   1.000
_cell.length_b   1.000
_cell.length_c   1.000
_cell.angle_alpha   90.00
_cell.angle_beta   90.00
_cell.angle_gamma   90.00
#
_symmetry.space_group_name_H-M   'P 1'
#
loop_
_entity.id
_entity.type
_entity.pdbx_description
1 polymer ?
#
loop_
_entity_poly.entity_id
_entity_poly.type
_entity_poly.pdbx_seq_one_letter_code
_entity_poly.pdbx_strand_id
1 'polypeptide(L)'
;MYILNAPTGIKEGRQLLGRMIRAARAMRGWTLDDLKEQIAQNVSYRSDSGIEPYIVSKSQLSVLERGQPVLDPLLFESIAVLELLDHPIEQRALTIAEIKAINCGLFDPKTGAWLSSEPSRVLTQSVIAS
;
A
#
# COMPACT_ATOMS: atom_id res chain seq x y z
N MET A 1 -6.27 -8.97 26.27
CA MET A 1 -6.70 -8.91 24.85
C MET A 1 -6.62 -7.44 24.44
N TYR A 2 -5.66 -7.08 23.60
CA TYR A 2 -5.55 -5.72 23.08
C TYR A 2 -6.43 -5.63 21.84
N ILE A 3 -7.50 -4.85 21.93
CA ILE A 3 -8.35 -4.54 20.78
C ILE A 3 -7.66 -3.38 20.06
N LEU A 4 -6.99 -3.67 18.95
CA LEU A 4 -6.47 -2.65 18.06
C LEU A 4 -7.67 -2.14 17.24
N ASN A 5 -8.08 -0.90 17.46
CA ASN A 5 -9.04 -0.25 16.58
C ASN A 5 -8.41 -0.18 15.19
N ALA A 6 -9.11 -0.72 14.19
CA ALA A 6 -8.69 -0.59 12.80
C ALA A 6 -8.55 0.92 12.49
N PRO A 7 -7.42 1.39 11.94
CA PRO A 7 -7.29 2.79 11.56
C PRO A 7 -8.47 3.19 10.69
N THR A 8 -9.13 4.29 11.07
CA THR A 8 -10.34 4.80 10.40
C THR A 8 -10.13 5.11 8.93
N GLY A 9 -8.87 5.25 8.49
CA GLY A 9 -8.48 5.55 7.10
C GLY A 9 -8.12 4.33 6.22
N ILE A 10 -8.30 3.08 6.66
CA ILE A 10 -7.88 1.91 5.84
C ILE A 10 -8.61 1.85 4.49
N LYS A 11 -9.91 2.10 4.46
CA LYS A 11 -10.70 1.99 3.21
C LYS A 11 -10.29 3.10 2.24
N GLU A 12 -10.19 4.31 2.75
CA GLU A 12 -9.74 5.51 2.02
C GLU A 12 -8.31 5.32 1.50
N GLY A 13 -7.43 4.77 2.34
CA GLY A 13 -6.04 4.43 2.02
C GLY A 13 -5.93 3.42 0.87
N ARG A 14 -6.67 2.30 0.94
CA ARG A 14 -6.76 1.31 -0.16
C ARG A 14 -7.23 1.95 -1.47
N GLN A 15 -8.29 2.75 -1.41
CA GLN A 15 -8.83 3.43 -2.59
C GLN A 15 -7.84 4.44 -3.17
N LEU A 16 -7.12 5.17 -2.32
CA LEU A 16 -6.10 6.10 -2.74
C LEU A 16 -4.94 5.37 -3.44
N LEU A 17 -4.40 4.33 -2.82
CA LEU A 17 -3.33 3.52 -3.41
C LEU A 17 -3.75 2.94 -4.77
N GLY A 18 -4.94 2.36 -4.85
CA GLY A 18 -5.45 1.79 -6.10
C GLY A 18 -5.56 2.82 -7.25
N ARG A 19 -6.00 4.05 -6.94
CA ARG A 19 -6.04 5.15 -7.91
C ARG A 19 -4.64 5.59 -8.35
N MET A 20 -3.69 5.67 -7.42
CA MET A 20 -2.31 6.04 -7.72
C MET A 20 -1.66 5.03 -8.66
N ILE A 21 -1.81 3.73 -8.38
CA ILE A 21 -1.28 2.65 -9.23
C ILE A 21 -1.88 2.72 -10.63
N ARG A 22 -3.21 2.89 -10.73
CA ARG A 22 -3.87 3.05 -12.04
C ARG A 22 -3.34 4.25 -12.81
N ALA A 23 -3.17 5.39 -12.15
CA ALA A 23 -2.68 6.62 -12.78
C ALA A 23 -1.22 6.46 -13.24
N ALA A 24 -0.34 5.94 -12.38
CA ALA A 24 1.07 5.69 -12.72
C ALA A 24 1.22 4.73 -13.90
N ARG A 25 0.45 3.65 -13.90
CA ARG A 25 0.39 2.70 -15.01
C ARG A 25 -0.04 3.39 -16.31
N ALA A 26 -1.10 4.21 -16.26
CA ALA A 26 -1.57 4.95 -17.42
C ALA A 26 -0.54 5.96 -17.95
N MET A 27 0.21 6.64 -17.06
CA MET A 27 1.30 7.55 -17.45
C MET A 27 2.43 6.83 -18.19
N ARG A 28 2.69 5.55 -17.86
CA ARG A 28 3.66 4.70 -18.56
C ARG A 28 3.10 4.03 -19.83
N GLY A 29 1.82 4.29 -20.18
CA GLY A 29 1.15 3.64 -21.30
C GLY A 29 0.87 2.15 -21.09
N TRP A 30 0.96 1.67 -19.85
CA TRP A 30 0.80 0.25 -19.53
C TRP A 30 -0.67 -0.13 -19.38
N THR A 31 -1.03 -1.33 -19.84
CA THR A 31 -2.26 -2.04 -19.53
C THR A 31 -2.08 -2.87 -18.24
N LEU A 32 -3.17 -3.45 -17.71
CA LEU A 32 -3.06 -4.40 -16.60
C LEU A 32 -2.26 -5.65 -16.96
N ASP A 33 -2.26 -6.05 -18.24
CA ASP A 33 -1.48 -7.19 -18.69
C ASP A 33 0.01 -6.84 -18.71
N ASP A 34 0.35 -5.61 -19.13
CA ASP A 34 1.73 -5.11 -19.05
C ASP A 34 2.21 -5.03 -17.60
N LEU A 35 1.40 -4.51 -16.66
CA LEU A 35 1.78 -4.47 -15.25
C LEU A 35 2.02 -5.90 -14.70
N LYS A 36 1.17 -6.86 -15.06
CA LYS A 36 1.35 -8.26 -14.69
C LYS A 36 2.67 -8.81 -15.24
N GLU A 37 2.97 -8.54 -16.50
CA GLU A 37 4.21 -8.98 -17.14
C GLU A 37 5.45 -8.34 -16.49
N GLN A 38 5.40 -7.03 -16.20
CA GLN A 38 6.46 -6.33 -15.49
C GLN A 38 6.72 -6.91 -14.10
N ILE A 39 5.67 -7.28 -13.35
CA ILE A 39 5.84 -7.96 -12.06
C ILE A 39 6.55 -9.31 -12.26
N ALA A 40 6.08 -10.13 -13.19
CA ALA A 40 6.66 -11.45 -13.43
C ALA A 40 8.12 -11.42 -13.91
N GLN A 41 8.52 -10.35 -14.61
CA GLN A 41 9.89 -10.16 -15.12
C GLN A 41 10.87 -9.63 -14.06
N ASN A 42 10.39 -8.82 -13.12
CA ASN A 42 11.26 -8.09 -12.18
C ASN A 42 11.19 -8.60 -10.73
N VAL A 43 10.19 -9.42 -10.40
CA VAL A 43 9.96 -9.88 -9.03
C VAL A 43 10.01 -11.40 -8.98
N SER A 44 10.95 -11.91 -8.19
CA SER A 44 11.06 -13.34 -7.88
C SER A 44 10.97 -13.53 -6.37
N TYR A 45 10.38 -14.64 -5.96
CA TYR A 45 10.33 -15.05 -4.56
C TYR A 45 11.10 -16.36 -4.36
N ARG A 46 11.55 -16.58 -3.13
CA ARG A 46 12.20 -17.83 -2.75
C ARG A 46 11.15 -18.79 -2.20
N SER A 47 11.02 -19.95 -2.83
CA SER A 47 10.22 -21.09 -2.39
C SER A 47 11.13 -22.23 -1.90
N ASP A 48 10.51 -23.31 -1.41
CA ASP A 48 11.22 -24.54 -1.05
C ASP A 48 11.86 -25.22 -2.29
N SER A 49 11.31 -24.99 -3.48
CA SER A 49 11.79 -25.51 -4.77
C SER A 49 12.87 -24.64 -5.43
N GLY A 50 13.12 -23.42 -4.95
CA GLY A 50 14.16 -22.54 -5.48
C GLY A 50 13.76 -21.07 -5.55
N ILE A 51 14.22 -20.37 -6.59
CA ILE A 51 13.84 -18.99 -6.89
C ILE A 51 12.87 -19.03 -8.06
N GLU A 52 11.66 -18.50 -7.86
CA GLU A 52 10.57 -18.55 -8.84
C GLU A 52 10.04 -17.14 -9.13
N PRO A 53 9.60 -16.87 -10.37
CA PRO A 53 8.97 -15.60 -10.70
C PRO A 53 7.65 -15.45 -9.92
N TYR A 54 7.39 -14.27 -9.40
CA TYR A 54 6.13 -13.98 -8.72
C TYR A 54 5.03 -13.71 -9.75
N ILE A 55 4.06 -14.62 -9.83
CA ILE A 55 2.97 -14.56 -10.81
C ILE A 55 1.73 -13.99 -10.15
N VAL A 56 1.25 -12.85 -10.66
CA VAL A 56 -0.01 -12.24 -10.26
C VAL A 56 -1.08 -12.42 -11.35
N SER A 57 -2.33 -12.57 -10.93
CA SER A 57 -3.48 -12.57 -11.85
C SER A 57 -3.98 -11.15 -12.15
N LYS A 58 -4.57 -10.97 -13.34
CA LYS A 58 -5.21 -9.70 -13.74
C LYS A 58 -6.33 -9.29 -12.77
N SER A 59 -7.05 -10.26 -12.20
CA SER A 59 -8.11 -10.01 -11.22
C SER A 59 -7.56 -9.47 -9.91
N GLN A 60 -6.43 -9.97 -9.41
CA GLN A 60 -5.75 -9.42 -8.23
C GLN A 60 -5.34 -7.96 -8.46
N LEU A 61 -4.75 -7.64 -9.62
CA LEU A 61 -4.41 -6.26 -9.97
C LEU A 61 -5.66 -5.36 -10.08
N SER A 62 -6.77 -5.88 -10.64
CA SER A 62 -8.03 -5.16 -10.71
C SER A 62 -8.67 -4.92 -9.33
N VAL A 63 -8.54 -5.86 -8.40
CA VAL A 63 -8.97 -5.70 -6.99
C VAL A 63 -8.14 -4.60 -6.32
N LEU A 64 -6.82 -4.61 -6.48
CA LEU A 64 -5.92 -3.58 -5.98
C LEU A 64 -6.28 -2.19 -6.51
N GLU A 65 -6.44 -2.01 -7.81
CA GLU A 65 -6.79 -0.71 -8.41
C GLU A 65 -8.19 -0.20 -8.01
N ARG A 66 -9.09 -1.08 -7.56
CA ARG A 66 -10.41 -0.71 -7.02
C ARG A 66 -10.38 -0.39 -5.53
N GLY A 67 -9.21 -0.45 -4.88
CA GLY A 67 -9.06 -0.24 -3.46
C GLY A 67 -9.79 -1.28 -2.61
N GLN A 68 -9.93 -2.49 -3.14
CA GLN A 68 -10.52 -3.61 -2.43
C GLN A 68 -9.44 -4.31 -1.58
N PRO A 69 -9.83 -5.06 -0.53
CA PRO A 69 -8.88 -5.84 0.25
C PRO A 69 -8.12 -6.81 -0.65
N VAL A 70 -6.78 -6.70 -0.64
CA VAL A 70 -5.88 -7.64 -1.30
C VAL A 70 -5.42 -8.64 -0.25
N LEU A 71 -5.55 -9.93 -0.55
CA LEU A 71 -5.17 -11.03 0.35
C LEU A 71 -3.69 -11.42 0.20
N ASP A 72 -3.05 -10.97 -0.88
CA ASP A 72 -1.67 -11.30 -1.20
C ASP A 72 -0.72 -10.19 -0.70
N PRO A 73 0.11 -10.45 0.33
CA PRO A 73 1.00 -9.46 0.89
C PRO A 73 2.18 -9.10 -0.03
N LEU A 74 2.61 -10.01 -0.92
CA LEU A 74 3.75 -9.80 -1.83
C LEU A 74 3.40 -8.83 -2.96
N LEU A 75 2.11 -8.62 -3.22
CA LEU A 75 1.68 -7.72 -4.28
C LEU A 75 2.15 -6.28 -4.03
N PHE A 76 2.09 -5.79 -2.79
CA PHE A 76 2.56 -4.44 -2.46
C PHE A 76 4.07 -4.28 -2.61
N GLU A 77 4.82 -5.35 -2.29
CA GLU A 77 6.28 -5.37 -2.43
C GLU A 77 6.67 -5.31 -3.91
N SER A 78 5.91 -6.02 -4.74
CA SER A 78 6.09 -6.01 -6.19
C SER A 78 5.87 -4.61 -6.79
N ILE A 79 4.86 -3.87 -6.32
CA ILE A 79 4.62 -2.50 -6.77
C ILE A 79 5.77 -1.56 -6.38
N ALA A 80 6.35 -1.75 -5.20
CA ALA A 80 7.51 -0.98 -4.75
C ALA A 80 8.75 -1.26 -5.64
N VAL A 81 9.01 -2.53 -5.94
CA VAL A 81 10.15 -2.96 -6.79
C VAL A 81 10.07 -2.38 -8.19
N LEU A 82 8.86 -2.24 -8.74
CA LEU A 82 8.65 -1.60 -10.05
C LEU A 82 8.83 -0.07 -10.05
N GLU A 83 9.07 0.51 -8.87
CA GLU A 83 9.24 1.95 -8.67
C GLU A 83 8.11 2.74 -9.34
N LEU A 84 6.88 2.21 -9.23
CA LEU A 84 5.74 2.74 -9.98
C LEU A 84 5.24 4.07 -9.39
N LEU A 85 5.44 4.26 -8.09
CA LEU A 85 4.92 5.41 -7.35
C LEU A 85 6.07 6.22 -6.76
N ASP A 86 6.09 7.52 -7.02
CA ASP A 86 7.12 8.43 -6.53
C ASP A 86 6.76 9.07 -5.20
N HIS A 87 7.77 9.28 -4.35
CA HIS A 87 7.66 10.07 -3.13
C HIS A 87 7.44 11.54 -3.52
N PRO A 88 6.44 12.23 -2.95
CA PRO A 88 6.04 13.57 -3.39
C PRO A 88 7.10 14.66 -3.16
N ILE A 89 8.07 14.40 -2.27
CA ILE A 89 9.09 15.38 -1.87
C ILE A 89 10.53 14.89 -2.10
N GLU A 90 10.78 13.58 -2.00
CA GLU A 90 12.15 13.06 -1.81
C GLU A 90 12.84 12.67 -3.12
N GLN A 91 12.25 12.98 -4.28
CA GLN A 91 12.78 12.65 -5.61
C GLN A 91 13.24 11.18 -5.74
N ARG A 92 12.49 10.27 -5.12
CA ARG A 92 12.71 8.82 -5.12
C ARG A 92 11.39 8.08 -5.21
N ALA A 93 11.41 6.79 -5.52
CA ALA A 93 10.23 5.94 -5.39
C ALA A 93 9.76 5.79 -3.92
N LEU A 94 8.48 5.51 -3.73
CA LEU A 94 7.92 5.10 -2.45
C LEU A 94 8.45 3.72 -2.06
N THR A 95 8.86 3.59 -0.81
CA THR A 95 9.30 2.33 -0.22
C THR A 95 8.13 1.39 0.02
N ILE A 96 8.45 0.10 0.22
CA ILE A 96 7.47 -0.93 0.62
C ILE A 96 6.68 -0.48 1.88
N ALA A 97 7.38 0.08 2.87
CA ALA A 97 6.78 0.52 4.12
C ALA A 97 5.76 1.65 3.90
N GLU A 98 6.10 2.64 3.07
CA GLU A 98 5.21 3.75 2.74
C GLU A 98 4.00 3.27 1.92
N ILE A 99 4.18 2.38 0.95
CA ILE A 99 3.06 1.79 0.18
C ILE A 99 2.11 1.03 1.11
N LYS A 100 2.64 0.19 2.01
CA LYS A 100 1.84 -0.51 3.03
C LYS A 100 1.15 0.48 3.98
N ALA A 101 1.78 1.60 4.32
CA ALA A 101 1.21 2.63 5.16
C ALA A 101 0.09 3.42 4.46
N ILE A 102 0.22 3.74 3.17
CA ILE A 102 -0.86 4.33 2.37
C ILE A 102 -2.07 3.38 2.35
N ASN A 103 -1.84 2.10 2.11
CA ASN A 103 -2.90 1.07 2.14
C ASN A 103 -3.64 1.02 3.49
N CYS A 104 -2.98 1.39 4.58
CA CYS A 104 -3.55 1.44 5.92
C CYS A 104 -4.06 2.83 6.34
N GLY A 105 -3.93 3.85 5.49
CA GLY A 105 -4.30 5.22 5.83
C GLY A 105 -3.39 5.88 6.88
N LEU A 106 -2.13 5.45 6.95
CA LEU A 106 -1.12 5.90 7.92
C LEU A 106 -0.04 6.79 7.29
N PHE A 107 -0.06 6.97 5.98
CA PHE A 107 0.87 7.81 5.24
C PHE A 107 0.10 8.61 4.19
N ASP A 108 0.34 9.92 4.12
CA ASP A 108 -0.24 10.78 3.11
C ASP A 108 0.70 10.92 1.91
N PRO A 109 0.38 10.29 0.76
CA PRO A 109 1.23 10.31 -0.42
C PRO A 109 1.26 11.66 -1.14
N LYS A 110 0.46 12.64 -0.72
CA LYS A 110 0.54 14.00 -1.27
C LYS A 110 1.58 14.85 -0.54
N THR A 111 1.72 14.64 0.75
CA THR A 111 2.61 15.45 1.61
C THR A 111 3.87 14.70 2.02
N GLY A 112 3.94 13.38 1.82
CA GLY A 112 5.07 12.55 2.25
C GLY A 112 5.11 12.37 3.78
N ALA A 113 4.03 12.70 4.49
CA ALA A 113 3.99 12.70 5.94
C ALA A 113 3.32 11.44 6.49
N TRP A 114 3.86 10.91 7.59
CA TRP A 114 3.20 9.90 8.40
C TRP A 114 2.05 10.52 9.18
N LEU A 115 0.88 9.93 9.05
CA LEU A 115 -0.31 10.32 9.79
C LEU A 115 -0.22 9.66 11.17
N SER A 116 -0.04 10.46 12.22
CA SER A 116 0.04 9.95 13.59
C SER A 116 -1.22 9.17 13.93
N SER A 117 -1.05 7.94 14.42
CA SER A 117 -2.14 7.05 14.84
C SER A 117 -2.66 7.39 16.24
N GLU A 118 -2.42 8.58 16.77
CA GLU A 118 -2.99 8.96 18.05
C GLU A 118 -4.44 9.39 17.86
N PRO A 119 -5.45 8.62 18.35
CA PRO A 119 -6.68 9.28 18.73
C PRO A 119 -6.29 10.29 19.79
N SER A 120 -6.73 11.54 19.66
CA SER A 120 -6.58 12.55 20.71
C SER A 120 -7.02 11.93 22.03
N ARG A 121 -6.05 11.54 22.88
CA ARG A 121 -6.33 11.14 24.25
C ARG A 121 -6.78 12.41 24.96
N VAL A 122 -8.08 12.66 24.97
CA VAL A 122 -8.66 13.51 25.98
C VAL A 122 -8.45 12.77 27.30
N LEU A 123 -7.39 13.15 28.02
CA LEU A 123 -7.23 12.81 29.41
C LEU A 123 -8.36 13.50 30.17
N THR A 124 -9.52 12.87 30.27
CA THR A 124 -10.46 13.22 31.33
C THR A 124 -9.82 12.79 32.64
N GLN A 125 -9.19 13.74 33.34
CA GLN A 125 -8.89 13.58 34.75
C GLN A 125 -10.20 13.29 35.47
N SER A 126 -10.44 12.04 35.83
CA SER A 126 -11.38 11.74 36.91
C SER A 126 -10.76 12.28 38.18
N VAL A 127 -11.22 13.47 38.59
CA VAL A 127 -11.04 13.97 39.95
C VAL A 127 -11.83 13.03 40.84
N ILE A 128 -11.18 12.03 41.44
CA ILE A 128 -11.75 11.33 42.58
C ILE A 128 -11.50 12.27 43.77
N ALA A 129 -12.51 13.07 44.08
CA ALA A 129 -12.64 13.68 45.39
C ALA A 129 -13.10 12.60 46.36
N SER A 130 -12.28 12.28 47.36
CA SER A 130 -12.68 11.76 48.68
C SER A 130 -11.55 12.01 49.66
#